data_AF-A0A388M619-F1
#
_entry.id   AF-A0A388M619-F1
#
_cell.length_a   1.000
_cell.length_b   1.000
_cell.length_c   1.000
_cell.angle_alpha   90.00
_cell.angle_beta   90.00
_cell.angle_gamma   90.00
#
_symmetry.space_group_name_H-M   'P 1'
#
loop_
_entity.id
_entity.type
_entity.pdbx_description
1 polymer ?
#
loop_
_entity_poly.entity_id
_entity_poly.type
_entity_poly.pdbx_seq_one_letter_code
_entity_poly.pdbx_strand_id
1 'polypeptide(L)'
;MNSSSQGVKEEFRKTVYRHFQDLQSRDLVPNEAATLAFKLASGAVEEPPDLTSLLDCLSKVKLTDQMMGDAIHLIGATFSSLDTLHMSFLPKHSIQKTEEESSQRCAEKVSAPALGVDFVSLRAVYEAVLALESQQVVDALMLSIDKLLAEMRLAIDALSSSSAAGEFEHMVAVIQQFITIHLYKALQIDEPVEMATKVLALLDSANERSRIAKHAIFYNDAVNNDEFNIKEDFRRFKHPERYTFSFCKYPFIYDPSSKSLLLQMESQELMNEEFEGAILQSIFVEATCPYLVLTVRRSHLVQDTLEQIQDSIDLKKKLKVKFLGEEGVDEGEVQKEFFQLIVRDIFYHGMFTYDEQTRLYWFSAGDSMDLLFMEYELIGVIIGLAMYN
;
A
#
# COMPACT_ATOMS: atom_id res chain seq x y z
N MET A 1 -57.80 -5.05 -3.51
CA MET A 1 -56.38 -4.63 -3.55
C MET A 1 -55.49 -5.28 -2.49
N ASN A 2 -56.01 -5.95 -1.45
CA ASN A 2 -55.18 -6.64 -0.44
C ASN A 2 -54.69 -8.06 -0.81
N SER A 3 -55.31 -8.72 -1.79
CA SER A 3 -54.95 -10.08 -2.20
C SER A 3 -53.66 -10.16 -3.04
N SER A 4 -53.36 -9.12 -3.82
CA SER A 4 -52.13 -9.06 -4.63
C SER A 4 -50.89 -8.79 -3.77
N SER A 5 -50.99 -7.95 -2.74
CA SER A 5 -49.88 -7.66 -1.83
C SER A 5 -49.51 -8.85 -0.93
N GLN A 6 -50.49 -9.66 -0.53
CA GLN A 6 -50.21 -10.89 0.23
C GLN A 6 -49.56 -11.98 -0.62
N GLY A 7 -49.96 -12.13 -1.89
CA GLY A 7 -49.34 -13.07 -2.82
C GLY A 7 -47.85 -12.78 -3.06
N VAL A 8 -47.51 -11.52 -3.30
CA VAL A 8 -46.12 -11.07 -3.52
C VAL A 8 -45.25 -11.29 -2.27
N LYS A 9 -45.79 -11.04 -1.07
CA LYS A 9 -45.06 -11.29 0.19
C LYS A 9 -44.81 -12.78 0.43
N GLU A 10 -45.78 -13.62 0.11
CA GLU A 10 -45.66 -15.08 0.28
C GLU A 10 -44.70 -15.69 -0.75
N GLU A 11 -44.68 -15.18 -1.97
CA GLU A 11 -43.72 -15.55 -3.01
C GLU A 11 -42.30 -15.14 -2.64
N PHE A 12 -42.11 -13.90 -2.19
CA PHE A 12 -40.81 -13.41 -1.69
C PHE A 12 -40.29 -14.27 -0.53
N ARG A 13 -41.15 -14.60 0.44
CA ARG A 13 -40.78 -15.46 1.59
C ARG A 13 -40.33 -16.85 1.14
N LYS A 14 -41.00 -17.45 0.15
CA LYS A 14 -40.61 -18.74 -0.42
C LYS A 14 -39.27 -18.65 -1.14
N THR A 15 -39.01 -17.57 -1.86
CA THR A 15 -37.72 -17.33 -2.54
C THR A 15 -36.58 -17.16 -1.53
N VAL A 16 -36.75 -16.34 -0.48
CA VAL A 16 -35.76 -16.20 0.61
C VAL A 16 -35.48 -17.55 1.26
N TYR A 17 -36.52 -18.32 1.58
CA TYR A 17 -36.34 -19.61 2.25
C TYR A 17 -35.60 -20.63 1.37
N ARG A 18 -35.85 -20.62 0.05
CA ARG A 18 -35.13 -21.46 -0.90
C ARG A 18 -33.63 -21.13 -0.93
N HIS A 19 -33.28 -19.85 -1.08
CA HIS A 19 -31.87 -19.42 -1.06
C HIS A 19 -31.21 -19.70 0.28
N PHE A 20 -31.91 -19.49 1.39
CA PHE A 20 -31.39 -19.79 2.72
C PHE A 20 -31.02 -21.26 2.89
N GLN A 21 -31.90 -22.18 2.47
CA GLN A 21 -31.63 -23.62 2.54
C GLN A 21 -30.48 -24.04 1.63
N ASP A 22 -30.39 -23.46 0.43
CA ASP A 22 -29.27 -23.70 -0.49
C ASP A 22 -27.95 -23.23 0.12
N LEU A 23 -27.88 -22.01 0.65
CA LEU A 23 -26.67 -21.47 1.27
C LEU A 23 -26.25 -22.25 2.53
N GLN A 24 -27.20 -22.66 3.37
CA GLN A 24 -26.90 -23.52 4.52
C GLN A 24 -26.38 -24.90 4.11
N SER A 25 -26.82 -25.44 2.96
CA SER A 25 -26.31 -26.71 2.44
C SER A 25 -24.86 -26.62 1.93
N ARG A 26 -24.35 -25.40 1.75
CA ARG A 26 -22.98 -25.06 1.33
C ARG A 26 -22.10 -24.59 2.51
N ASP A 27 -22.45 -25.00 3.73
CA ASP A 27 -21.76 -24.72 5.00
C ASP A 27 -21.72 -23.25 5.44
N LEU A 28 -22.61 -22.39 4.93
CA LEU A 28 -22.71 -21.02 5.43
C LEU A 28 -23.33 -20.94 6.83
N VAL A 29 -22.79 -20.06 7.68
CA VAL A 29 -23.32 -19.82 9.02
C VAL A 29 -24.75 -19.25 8.92
N PRO A 30 -25.71 -19.67 9.78
CA PRO A 30 -27.12 -19.28 9.64
C PRO A 30 -27.39 -17.77 9.52
N ASN A 31 -26.62 -16.92 10.20
CA ASN A 31 -26.81 -15.47 10.15
C ASN A 31 -26.35 -14.87 8.81
N GLU A 32 -25.27 -15.37 8.25
CA GLU A 32 -24.75 -14.97 6.93
C GLU A 32 -25.68 -15.50 5.82
N ALA A 33 -26.09 -16.77 5.92
CA ALA A 33 -27.04 -17.39 5.00
C ALA A 33 -28.35 -16.59 4.91
N ALA A 34 -28.87 -16.14 6.06
CA ALA A 34 -30.10 -15.35 6.09
C ALA A 34 -29.91 -14.00 5.41
N THR A 35 -28.83 -13.29 5.71
CA THR A 35 -28.53 -11.97 5.14
C THR A 35 -28.39 -12.04 3.62
N LEU A 36 -27.65 -13.02 3.11
CA LEU A 36 -27.45 -13.22 1.67
C LEU A 36 -28.72 -13.69 0.97
N ALA A 37 -29.51 -14.58 1.58
CA ALA A 37 -30.78 -15.03 1.03
C ALA A 37 -31.79 -13.87 0.85
N PHE A 38 -31.80 -12.90 1.76
CA PHE A 38 -32.59 -11.68 1.60
C PHE A 38 -32.12 -10.83 0.42
N LYS A 39 -30.79 -10.64 0.27
CA LYS A 39 -30.21 -9.86 -0.83
C LYS A 39 -30.48 -10.48 -2.20
N LEU A 40 -30.38 -11.81 -2.31
CA LEU A 40 -30.72 -12.57 -3.53
C LEU A 40 -32.20 -12.42 -3.88
N ALA A 41 -33.09 -12.66 -2.90
CA ALA A 41 -34.52 -12.56 -3.14
C ALA A 41 -34.98 -11.13 -3.49
N SER A 42 -34.27 -10.10 -3.01
CA SER A 42 -34.54 -8.70 -3.35
C SER A 42 -33.92 -8.27 -4.68
N GLY A 43 -33.12 -9.12 -5.34
CA GLY A 43 -32.37 -8.76 -6.54
C GLY A 43 -31.25 -7.75 -6.30
N ALA A 44 -30.80 -7.59 -5.05
CA ALA A 44 -29.70 -6.69 -4.72
C ALA A 44 -28.33 -7.32 -5.04
N VAL A 45 -28.29 -8.64 -5.20
CA VAL A 45 -27.13 -9.44 -5.58
C VAL A 45 -27.59 -10.41 -6.67
N GLU A 46 -26.81 -10.55 -7.75
CA GLU A 46 -27.08 -11.51 -8.82
C GLU A 46 -26.83 -12.95 -8.34
N GLU A 47 -27.56 -13.93 -8.88
CA GLU A 47 -27.32 -15.33 -8.54
C GLU A 47 -25.88 -15.73 -8.91
N PRO A 48 -25.15 -16.41 -8.02
CA PRO A 48 -23.75 -16.74 -8.24
C PRO A 48 -23.62 -17.66 -9.46
N PRO A 49 -22.75 -17.32 -10.42
CA PRO A 49 -22.48 -18.19 -11.55
C PRO A 49 -21.91 -19.53 -11.10
N ASP A 50 -22.18 -20.59 -11.88
CA ASP A 50 -21.63 -21.91 -11.59
C ASP A 50 -20.11 -21.93 -11.86
N LEU A 51 -19.31 -22.03 -10.80
CA LEU A 51 -17.85 -22.10 -10.86
C LEU A 51 -17.36 -23.27 -11.74
N THR A 52 -18.10 -24.38 -11.79
CA THR A 52 -17.76 -25.51 -12.68
C THR A 52 -17.97 -25.15 -14.14
N SER A 53 -18.96 -24.32 -14.46
CA SER A 53 -19.15 -23.76 -15.81
C SER A 53 -18.07 -22.75 -16.16
N LEU A 54 -17.56 -21.98 -15.18
CA LEU A 54 -16.43 -21.07 -15.39
C LEU A 54 -15.14 -21.83 -15.69
N LEU A 55 -14.81 -22.82 -14.87
CA LEU A 55 -13.63 -23.67 -15.08
C LEU A 55 -13.74 -24.50 -16.37
N ASP A 56 -14.92 -25.04 -16.71
CA ASP A 56 -15.14 -25.75 -17.98
C ASP A 56 -15.05 -24.83 -19.20
N CYS A 57 -15.48 -23.57 -19.07
CA CYS A 57 -15.32 -22.57 -20.12
C CYS A 57 -13.83 -22.22 -20.31
N LEU A 58 -13.12 -21.92 -19.22
CA LEU A 58 -11.72 -21.48 -19.24
C LEU A 58 -10.72 -22.60 -19.60
N SER A 59 -11.04 -23.87 -19.31
CA SER A 59 -10.17 -25.02 -19.62
C SER A 59 -10.11 -25.40 -21.11
N LYS A 60 -10.94 -24.79 -21.96
CA LYS A 60 -10.98 -25.09 -23.40
C LYS A 60 -9.93 -24.29 -24.15
N VAL A 61 -8.89 -25.00 -24.61
CA VAL A 61 -7.61 -24.52 -25.19
C VAL A 61 -7.73 -23.54 -26.38
N LYS A 62 -8.90 -23.40 -27.02
CA LYS A 62 -9.20 -22.30 -27.97
C LYS A 62 -10.66 -21.90 -27.88
N LEU A 63 -10.95 -20.83 -27.16
CA LEU A 63 -12.28 -20.22 -27.12
C LEU A 63 -12.64 -19.68 -28.52
N THR A 64 -13.83 -19.99 -29.01
CA THR A 64 -14.43 -19.25 -30.14
C THR A 64 -14.84 -17.85 -29.67
N ASP A 65 -15.05 -16.89 -30.57
CA ASP A 65 -15.46 -15.50 -30.20
C ASP A 65 -16.68 -15.47 -29.27
N GLN A 66 -17.61 -16.41 -29.44
CA GLN A 66 -18.79 -16.54 -28.58
C GLN A 66 -18.43 -17.05 -27.17
N MET A 67 -17.57 -18.05 -27.07
CA MET A 67 -17.13 -18.58 -25.77
C MET A 67 -16.20 -17.60 -25.02
N MET A 68 -15.47 -16.76 -25.76
CA MET A 68 -14.69 -15.67 -25.18
C MET A 68 -15.62 -14.63 -24.53
N GLY A 69 -16.73 -14.27 -25.21
CA GLY A 69 -17.77 -13.42 -24.63
C GLY A 69 -18.41 -14.02 -23.38
N ASP A 70 -18.69 -15.32 -23.39
CA ASP A 70 -19.24 -16.05 -22.23
C ASP A 70 -18.25 -16.06 -21.05
N ALA A 71 -16.96 -16.28 -21.30
CA ALA A 71 -15.91 -16.23 -20.28
C ALA A 71 -15.81 -14.84 -19.64
N ILE A 72 -15.80 -13.78 -20.46
CA ILE A 72 -15.77 -12.38 -19.99
C ILE A 72 -17.01 -12.07 -19.13
N HIS A 73 -18.19 -12.46 -19.58
CA HIS A 73 -19.43 -12.27 -18.83
C HIS A 73 -19.38 -13.01 -17.48
N LEU A 74 -18.89 -14.24 -17.47
CA LEU A 74 -18.86 -15.08 -16.28
C LEU A 74 -17.82 -14.60 -15.26
N ILE A 75 -16.67 -14.08 -15.72
CA ILE A 75 -15.69 -13.38 -14.87
C ILE A 75 -16.34 -12.12 -14.28
N GLY A 76 -16.95 -11.28 -15.11
CA GLY A 76 -17.63 -10.07 -14.66
C GLY A 76 -18.72 -10.33 -13.62
N ALA A 77 -19.50 -11.41 -13.80
CA ALA A 77 -20.54 -11.83 -12.86
C ALA A 77 -19.94 -12.39 -11.55
N THR A 78 -18.92 -13.25 -11.64
CA THR A 78 -18.28 -13.89 -10.46
C THR A 78 -17.66 -12.85 -9.54
N PHE A 79 -17.00 -11.85 -10.11
CA PHE A 79 -16.32 -10.78 -9.38
C PHE A 79 -17.17 -9.50 -9.29
N SER A 80 -18.48 -9.60 -9.56
CA SER A 80 -19.39 -8.45 -9.60
C SER A 80 -19.61 -7.78 -8.24
N SER A 81 -19.52 -8.55 -7.15
CA SER A 81 -19.64 -8.08 -5.78
C SER A 81 -18.95 -9.03 -4.80
N LEU A 82 -18.67 -8.56 -3.57
CA LEU A 82 -18.09 -9.41 -2.51
C LEU A 82 -19.01 -10.60 -2.18
N ASP A 83 -20.33 -10.38 -2.18
CA ASP A 83 -21.33 -11.41 -1.90
C ASP A 83 -21.39 -12.46 -3.03
N THR A 84 -21.36 -12.03 -4.30
CA THR A 84 -21.35 -12.93 -5.46
C THR A 84 -20.06 -13.75 -5.51
N LEU A 85 -18.93 -13.11 -5.21
CA LEU A 85 -17.64 -13.78 -5.15
C LEU A 85 -17.64 -14.84 -4.06
N HIS A 86 -18.00 -14.46 -2.84
CA HIS A 86 -18.10 -15.38 -1.71
C HIS A 86 -18.98 -16.57 -2.07
N MET A 87 -20.17 -16.32 -2.61
CA MET A 87 -21.10 -17.37 -3.02
C MET A 87 -20.61 -18.24 -4.18
N SER A 88 -19.82 -17.71 -5.11
CA SER A 88 -19.30 -18.49 -6.24
C SER A 88 -18.25 -19.51 -5.79
N PHE A 89 -17.54 -19.22 -4.70
CA PHE A 89 -16.46 -20.05 -4.18
C PHE A 89 -16.84 -20.95 -2.99
N LEU A 90 -18.13 -21.00 -2.60
CA LEU A 90 -18.57 -21.94 -1.55
C LEU A 90 -18.56 -23.40 -2.05
N PRO A 91 -18.15 -24.36 -1.21
CA PRO A 91 -18.13 -25.77 -1.58
C PRO A 91 -19.51 -26.25 -2.05
N LYS A 92 -19.55 -26.95 -3.18
CA LYS A 92 -20.74 -27.67 -3.63
C LYS A 92 -20.67 -29.09 -3.08
N HIS A 93 -21.52 -29.43 -2.11
CA HIS A 93 -21.77 -30.83 -1.81
C HIS A 93 -22.61 -31.44 -2.94
N SER A 94 -21.99 -32.24 -3.79
CA SER A 94 -22.72 -33.17 -4.65
C SER A 94 -23.54 -34.09 -3.77
N ILE A 95 -24.86 -34.06 -3.92
CA ILE A 95 -25.78 -34.96 -3.23
C ILE A 95 -25.57 -36.37 -3.79
N GLN A 96 -24.60 -37.09 -3.24
CA GLN A 96 -24.59 -38.55 -3.18
C GLN A 96 -24.04 -38.94 -1.80
N LYS A 97 -24.97 -39.13 -0.85
CA LYS A 97 -24.67 -39.96 0.31
C LYS A 97 -24.40 -41.37 -0.22
N THR A 98 -23.15 -41.80 -0.15
CA THR A 98 -22.84 -43.22 0.01
C THR A 98 -22.13 -43.34 1.34
N GLU A 99 -22.80 -43.97 2.29
CA GLU A 99 -22.34 -44.25 3.64
C GLU A 99 -21.19 -45.25 3.59
N GLU A 100 -19.97 -44.83 3.24
CA GLU A 100 -18.82 -45.74 3.30
C GLU A 100 -17.45 -45.04 3.23
N GLU A 101 -17.27 -43.92 3.93
CA GLU A 101 -15.92 -43.33 4.09
C GLU A 101 -15.78 -42.60 5.42
N SER A 102 -16.33 -43.17 6.50
CA SER A 102 -15.83 -42.89 7.84
C SER A 102 -14.53 -43.66 8.03
N SER A 103 -13.43 -42.93 8.21
CA SER A 103 -12.09 -43.39 8.63
C SER A 103 -10.98 -43.32 7.57
N GLN A 104 -10.72 -42.18 6.94
CA GLN A 104 -9.35 -41.73 6.62
C GLN A 104 -9.37 -40.38 5.90
N ARG A 105 -9.14 -39.30 6.66
CA ARG A 105 -8.52 -38.04 6.20
C ARG A 105 -8.31 -37.12 7.41
N CYS A 106 -7.41 -37.55 8.31
CA CYS A 106 -6.65 -36.62 9.13
C CYS A 106 -5.44 -36.19 8.30
N ALA A 107 -5.61 -35.18 7.44
CA ALA A 107 -4.53 -34.42 6.84
C ALA A 107 -5.09 -33.11 6.28
N GLU A 108 -4.62 -32.00 6.84
CA GLU A 108 -4.57 -30.66 6.24
C GLU A 108 -5.89 -30.09 5.67
N LYS A 109 -6.73 -29.54 6.55
CA LYS A 109 -7.62 -28.42 6.20
C LYS A 109 -7.02 -27.13 6.76
N VAL A 110 -6.19 -26.46 5.98
CA VAL A 110 -5.90 -25.03 6.18
C VAL A 110 -7.07 -24.26 5.56
N SER A 111 -8.21 -24.21 6.26
CA SER A 111 -9.25 -23.23 5.96
C SER A 111 -9.05 -22.07 6.92
N ALA A 112 -8.41 -21.00 6.45
CA ALA A 112 -8.42 -19.73 7.18
C ALA A 112 -9.89 -19.24 7.25
N PRO A 113 -10.49 -19.05 8.43
CA PRO A 113 -11.93 -18.83 8.57
C PRO A 113 -12.41 -17.42 8.16
N ALA A 114 -11.53 -16.53 7.70
CA ALA A 114 -11.86 -15.11 7.58
C ALA A 114 -12.71 -14.75 6.34
N LEU A 115 -12.77 -15.60 5.30
CA LEU A 115 -13.41 -15.23 4.03
C LEU A 115 -14.24 -16.34 3.35
N GLY A 116 -14.27 -17.58 3.83
CA GLY A 116 -15.10 -18.65 3.24
C GLY A 116 -14.79 -19.02 1.77
N VAL A 117 -13.76 -18.43 1.16
CA VAL A 117 -13.37 -18.65 -0.24
C VAL A 117 -12.49 -19.89 -0.37
N ASP A 118 -12.86 -20.81 -1.27
CA ASP A 118 -11.98 -21.92 -1.67
C ASP A 118 -10.81 -21.41 -2.52
N PHE A 119 -9.68 -21.16 -1.88
CA PHE A 119 -8.44 -20.69 -2.50
C PHE A 119 -7.87 -21.66 -3.55
N VAL A 120 -8.19 -22.97 -3.48
CA VAL A 120 -7.75 -23.94 -4.49
C VAL A 120 -8.48 -23.68 -5.81
N SER A 121 -9.79 -23.48 -5.74
CA SER A 121 -10.60 -23.14 -6.91
C SER A 121 -10.31 -21.73 -7.43
N LEU A 122 -10.06 -20.75 -6.55
CA LEU A 122 -9.68 -19.39 -6.96
C LEU A 122 -8.36 -19.39 -7.75
N ARG A 123 -7.37 -20.14 -7.25
CA ARG A 123 -6.10 -20.33 -7.94
C ARG A 123 -6.28 -21.04 -9.28
N ALA A 124 -7.13 -22.06 -9.35
CA ALA A 124 -7.42 -22.75 -10.61
C ALA A 124 -8.08 -21.83 -11.65
N VAL A 125 -8.99 -20.94 -11.23
CA VAL A 125 -9.58 -19.92 -12.11
C VAL A 125 -8.51 -18.94 -12.59
N TYR A 126 -7.65 -18.44 -11.71
CA TYR A 126 -6.58 -17.51 -12.08
C TYR A 126 -5.56 -18.15 -13.03
N GLU A 127 -5.09 -19.36 -12.74
CA GLU A 127 -4.19 -20.12 -13.61
C GLU A 127 -4.84 -20.42 -14.98
N ALA A 128 -6.14 -20.72 -15.01
CA ALA A 128 -6.87 -20.93 -16.26
C ALA A 128 -7.05 -19.63 -17.07
N VAL A 129 -7.29 -18.49 -16.41
CA VAL A 129 -7.35 -17.18 -17.07
C VAL A 129 -6.00 -16.79 -17.66
N LEU A 130 -4.91 -16.98 -16.91
CA LEU A 130 -3.55 -16.70 -17.40
C LEU A 130 -3.17 -17.59 -18.59
N ALA A 131 -3.59 -18.86 -18.59
CA ALA A 131 -3.30 -19.79 -19.68
C ALA A 131 -4.02 -19.47 -21.01
N LEU A 132 -5.04 -18.62 -21.00
CA LEU A 132 -5.79 -18.23 -22.20
C LEU A 132 -5.06 -17.19 -23.07
N GLU A 133 -4.02 -16.51 -22.54
CA GLU A 133 -3.21 -15.48 -23.23
C GLU A 133 -4.04 -14.41 -24.00
N SER A 134 -5.28 -14.17 -23.58
CA SER A 134 -6.22 -13.25 -24.26
C SER A 134 -6.32 -11.94 -23.51
N GLN A 135 -5.89 -10.85 -24.16
CA GLN A 135 -5.93 -9.50 -23.57
C GLN A 135 -7.33 -9.09 -23.10
N GLN A 136 -8.38 -9.49 -23.81
CA GLN A 136 -9.76 -9.13 -23.45
C GLN A 136 -10.24 -9.79 -22.15
N VAL A 137 -9.76 -11.00 -21.85
CA VAL A 137 -10.09 -11.72 -20.62
C VAL A 137 -9.32 -11.13 -19.44
N VAL A 138 -8.06 -10.76 -19.66
CA VAL A 138 -7.24 -10.04 -18.67
C VAL A 138 -7.86 -8.68 -18.33
N ASP A 139 -8.24 -7.89 -19.34
CA ASP A 139 -8.87 -6.57 -19.13
C ASP A 139 -10.20 -6.70 -18.35
N ALA A 140 -11.01 -7.72 -18.66
CA ALA A 140 -12.26 -8.00 -17.95
C ALA A 140 -12.03 -8.42 -16.49
N LEU A 141 -11.02 -9.25 -16.23
CA LEU A 141 -10.63 -9.64 -14.87
C LEU A 141 -10.16 -8.42 -14.08
N MET A 142 -9.31 -7.58 -14.67
CA MET A 142 -8.81 -6.36 -14.04
C MET A 142 -9.93 -5.38 -13.69
N LEU A 143 -10.86 -5.13 -14.63
CA LEU A 143 -12.03 -4.28 -14.39
C LEU A 143 -12.92 -4.83 -13.25
N SER A 144 -13.06 -6.15 -13.18
CA SER A 144 -13.88 -6.80 -12.16
C SER A 144 -13.20 -6.78 -10.79
N ILE A 145 -11.88 -6.94 -10.74
CA ILE A 145 -11.10 -6.75 -9.51
C ILE A 145 -11.19 -5.30 -9.04
N ASP A 146 -11.06 -4.31 -9.93
CA ASP A 146 -11.21 -2.89 -9.57
C ASP A 146 -12.60 -2.58 -8.98
N LYS A 147 -13.65 -3.21 -9.51
CA LYS A 147 -15.02 -3.09 -8.96
C LYS A 147 -15.12 -3.71 -7.56
N LEU A 148 -14.57 -4.92 -7.39
CA LEU A 148 -14.53 -5.61 -6.09
C LEU A 148 -13.74 -4.79 -5.05
N LEU A 149 -12.61 -4.20 -5.45
CA LEU A 149 -11.80 -3.30 -4.65
C LEU A 149 -12.60 -2.05 -4.21
N ALA A 150 -13.41 -1.48 -5.11
CA ALA A 150 -14.29 -0.35 -4.78
C ALA A 150 -15.39 -0.72 -3.77
N GLU A 151 -15.97 -1.93 -3.87
CA GLU A 151 -16.94 -2.42 -2.88
C GLU A 151 -16.29 -2.77 -1.54
N MET A 152 -15.09 -3.37 -1.55
CA MET A 152 -14.30 -3.59 -0.34
C MET A 152 -14.03 -2.27 0.37
N ARG A 153 -13.71 -1.19 -0.36
CA ARG A 153 -13.52 0.15 0.21
C ARG A 153 -14.76 0.63 0.99
N LEU A 154 -15.96 0.41 0.45
CA LEU A 154 -17.22 0.75 1.12
C LEU A 154 -17.47 -0.11 2.37
N ALA A 155 -17.13 -1.41 2.31
CA ALA A 155 -17.26 -2.31 3.46
C ALA A 155 -16.26 -1.98 4.57
N ILE A 156 -15.03 -1.62 4.22
CA ILE A 156 -13.98 -1.21 5.17
C ILE A 156 -14.37 0.11 5.85
N ASP A 157 -14.92 1.08 5.13
CA ASP A 157 -15.42 2.33 5.71
C ASP A 157 -16.56 2.08 6.73
N ALA A 158 -17.35 1.02 6.56
CA ALA A 158 -18.37 0.61 7.54
C ALA A 158 -17.76 -0.09 8.77
N LEU A 159 -16.69 -0.88 8.61
CA LEU A 159 -15.98 -1.56 9.71
C LEU A 159 -15.31 -0.59 10.68
N SER A 160 -14.89 0.59 10.21
CA SER A 160 -14.34 1.69 11.02
C SER A 160 -15.27 2.21 12.12
N SER A 161 -16.56 1.84 12.10
CA SER A 161 -17.56 2.27 13.10
C SER A 161 -17.81 1.27 14.23
N SER A 162 -17.18 0.07 14.18
CA SER A 162 -17.42 -1.00 15.15
C SER A 162 -16.12 -1.54 15.78
N SER A 163 -16.25 -2.33 16.84
CA SER A 163 -15.18 -2.94 17.67
C SER A 163 -14.26 -3.95 16.93
N ALA A 164 -14.08 -3.83 15.62
CA ALA A 164 -13.48 -4.83 14.73
C ALA A 164 -11.96 -4.65 14.46
N ALA A 165 -11.23 -3.95 15.34
CA ALA A 165 -9.79 -3.69 15.14
C ALA A 165 -8.97 -4.98 14.96
N GLY A 166 -9.33 -6.07 15.68
CA GLY A 166 -8.64 -7.36 15.55
C GLY A 166 -8.88 -8.06 14.20
N GLU A 167 -10.07 -7.92 13.63
CA GLU A 167 -10.37 -8.47 12.30
C GLU A 167 -9.63 -7.68 11.20
N PHE A 168 -9.55 -6.36 11.36
CA PHE A 168 -8.76 -5.49 10.49
C PHE A 168 -7.28 -5.85 10.50
N GLU A 169 -6.67 -5.99 11.68
CA GLU A 169 -5.27 -6.41 11.81
C GLU A 169 -5.03 -7.81 11.21
N HIS A 170 -5.98 -8.73 11.36
CA HIS A 170 -5.89 -10.06 10.76
C HIS A 170 -5.93 -10.01 9.22
N MET A 171 -6.82 -9.21 8.62
CA MET A 171 -6.87 -9.02 7.17
C MET A 171 -5.55 -8.46 6.63
N VAL A 172 -5.00 -7.44 7.29
CA VAL A 172 -3.69 -6.89 6.94
C VAL A 172 -2.61 -7.98 7.04
N ALA A 173 -2.56 -8.74 8.14
CA ALA A 173 -1.56 -9.79 8.34
C ALA A 173 -1.61 -10.89 7.27
N VAL A 174 -2.81 -11.30 6.83
CA VAL A 174 -2.98 -12.30 5.76
C VAL A 174 -2.41 -11.80 4.44
N ILE A 175 -2.69 -10.55 4.07
CA ILE A 175 -2.17 -9.95 2.83
C ILE A 175 -0.66 -9.75 2.91
N GLN A 176 -0.15 -9.30 4.06
CA GLN A 176 1.29 -9.19 4.31
C GLN A 176 2.00 -10.54 4.13
N GLN A 177 1.47 -11.59 4.78
CA GLN A 177 2.02 -12.93 4.69
C GLN A 177 1.98 -13.47 3.25
N PHE A 178 0.93 -13.17 2.49
CA PHE A 178 0.84 -13.52 1.09
C PHE A 178 1.99 -12.88 0.27
N ILE A 179 2.19 -11.56 0.41
CA ILE A 179 3.27 -10.83 -0.25
C ILE A 179 4.63 -11.43 0.12
N THR A 180 4.88 -11.66 1.42
CA THR A 180 6.12 -12.23 1.94
C THR A 180 6.41 -13.61 1.35
N ILE A 181 5.44 -14.53 1.36
CA ILE A 181 5.63 -15.89 0.83
C ILE A 181 5.90 -15.87 -0.68
N HIS A 182 5.19 -15.02 -1.43
CA HIS A 182 5.37 -14.90 -2.87
C HIS A 182 6.75 -14.34 -3.22
N LEU A 183 7.20 -13.28 -2.53
CA LEU A 183 8.53 -12.71 -2.75
C LEU A 183 9.65 -13.73 -2.50
N TYR A 184 9.56 -14.53 -1.43
CA TYR A 184 10.56 -15.57 -1.15
C TYR A 184 10.52 -16.74 -2.14
N LYS A 185 9.34 -17.11 -2.66
CA LYS A 185 9.21 -18.25 -3.59
C LYS A 185 9.55 -17.89 -5.02
N ALA A 186 9.05 -16.75 -5.50
CA ALA A 186 9.22 -16.31 -6.88
C ALA A 186 10.54 -15.54 -7.09
N LEU A 187 11.14 -15.02 -6.00
CA LEU A 187 12.33 -14.16 -6.03
C LEU A 187 12.19 -12.92 -6.94
N GLN A 188 10.95 -12.56 -7.29
CA GLN A 188 10.62 -11.44 -8.14
C GLN A 188 9.26 -10.86 -7.73
N ILE A 189 9.04 -9.60 -8.09
CA ILE A 189 7.74 -8.95 -7.99
C ILE A 189 6.91 -9.35 -9.21
N ASP A 190 5.87 -10.14 -8.99
CA ASP A 190 4.92 -10.62 -9.98
C ASP A 190 3.56 -9.89 -9.85
N GLU A 191 2.65 -10.16 -10.79
CA GLU A 191 1.32 -9.56 -10.81
C GLU A 191 0.49 -9.84 -9.53
N PRO A 192 0.49 -11.08 -8.96
CA PRO A 192 -0.17 -11.33 -7.67
C PRO A 192 0.32 -10.44 -6.53
N VAL A 193 1.64 -10.21 -6.42
CA VAL A 193 2.21 -9.31 -5.41
C VAL A 193 1.76 -7.86 -5.65
N GLU A 194 1.73 -7.41 -6.90
CA GLU A 194 1.21 -6.09 -7.27
C GLU A 194 -0.25 -5.93 -6.82
N MET A 195 -1.11 -6.91 -7.11
CA MET A 195 -2.53 -6.87 -6.75
C MET A 195 -2.75 -6.91 -5.25
N ALA A 196 -2.02 -7.77 -4.53
CA ALA A 196 -2.07 -7.82 -3.07
C ALA A 196 -1.66 -6.48 -2.44
N THR A 197 -0.64 -5.82 -3.00
CA THR A 197 -0.20 -4.50 -2.52
C THR A 197 -1.25 -3.41 -2.76
N LYS A 198 -1.97 -3.46 -3.90
CA LYS A 198 -3.10 -2.55 -4.17
C LYS A 198 -4.25 -2.74 -3.19
N VAL A 199 -4.59 -3.98 -2.84
CA VAL A 199 -5.61 -4.28 -1.81
C VAL A 199 -5.15 -3.71 -0.46
N LEU A 200 -3.88 -3.94 -0.11
CA LEU A 200 -3.30 -3.43 1.13
C LEU A 200 -3.33 -1.90 1.19
N ALA A 201 -3.15 -1.21 0.06
CA ALA A 201 -3.24 0.24 -0.04
C ALA A 201 -4.65 0.78 0.26
N LEU A 202 -5.71 0.02 -0.04
CA LEU A 202 -7.08 0.39 0.34
C LEU A 202 -7.30 0.29 1.84
N LEU A 203 -6.74 -0.75 2.47
CA LEU A 203 -6.77 -0.92 3.92
C LEU A 203 -5.98 0.20 4.61
N ASP A 204 -4.79 0.54 4.10
CA ASP A 204 -3.99 1.65 4.61
C ASP A 204 -4.74 2.98 4.51
N SER A 205 -5.30 3.28 3.33
CA SER A 205 -6.11 4.49 3.12
C SER A 205 -7.29 4.59 4.09
N ALA A 206 -7.93 3.47 4.43
CA ALA A 206 -9.00 3.44 5.42
C ALA A 206 -8.46 3.63 6.85
N ASN A 207 -7.30 3.04 7.15
CA ASN A 207 -6.63 3.21 8.42
C ASN A 207 -6.20 4.68 8.65
N GLU A 208 -5.74 5.39 7.64
CA GLU A 208 -5.40 6.82 7.74
C GLU A 208 -6.61 7.69 8.12
N ARG A 209 -7.79 7.37 7.56
CA ARG A 209 -9.04 8.10 7.83
C ARG A 209 -9.58 7.83 9.22
N SER A 210 -9.51 6.58 9.68
CA SER A 210 -10.22 6.12 10.88
C SER A 210 -9.31 5.79 12.06
N ARG A 211 -8.00 5.75 11.87
CA ARG A 211 -6.96 5.39 12.87
C ARG A 211 -7.30 4.10 13.63
N ILE A 212 -7.67 3.06 12.86
CA ILE A 212 -8.14 1.78 13.38
C ILE A 212 -7.03 1.03 14.11
N ALA A 213 -5.83 1.02 13.53
CA ALA A 213 -4.66 0.32 14.03
C ALA A 213 -3.37 1.14 13.84
N LYS A 214 -2.30 0.71 14.52
CA LYS A 214 -0.98 1.34 14.37
C LYS A 214 -0.45 1.10 12.96
N HIS A 215 0.11 2.13 12.33
CA HIS A 215 0.64 2.04 10.98
C HIS A 215 1.74 0.95 10.82
N ALA A 216 2.42 0.55 11.90
CA ALA A 216 3.47 -0.48 11.84
C ALA A 216 2.97 -1.86 11.33
N ILE A 217 1.67 -2.16 11.40
CA ILE A 217 1.11 -3.41 10.83
C ILE A 217 1.23 -3.48 9.31
N PHE A 218 1.47 -2.34 8.66
CA PHE A 218 1.61 -2.22 7.21
C PHE A 218 3.05 -2.46 6.73
N TYR A 219 4.03 -2.59 7.63
CA TYR A 219 5.40 -2.92 7.22
C TYR A 219 5.50 -4.38 6.81
N ASN A 220 6.01 -4.63 5.60
CA ASN A 220 6.21 -6.00 5.12
C ASN A 220 7.62 -6.51 5.46
N ASP A 221 7.71 -7.65 6.15
CA ASP A 221 9.00 -8.21 6.57
C ASP A 221 9.92 -8.58 5.41
N ALA A 222 9.39 -9.06 4.28
CA ALA A 222 10.21 -9.43 3.12
C ALA A 222 10.73 -8.20 2.39
N VAL A 223 9.91 -7.16 2.23
CA VAL A 223 10.30 -5.92 1.52
C VAL A 223 11.33 -5.11 2.32
N ASN A 224 11.28 -5.18 3.65
CA ASN A 224 12.22 -4.49 4.55
C ASN A 224 13.43 -5.37 4.94
N ASN A 225 13.56 -6.58 4.38
CA ASN A 225 14.72 -7.44 4.61
C ASN A 225 15.93 -6.97 3.79
N ASP A 226 17.14 -7.12 4.33
CA ASP A 226 18.40 -6.83 3.63
C ASP A 226 18.58 -7.64 2.32
N GLU A 227 17.91 -8.78 2.19
CA GLU A 227 17.89 -9.58 0.95
C GLU A 227 17.06 -8.94 -0.16
N PHE A 228 16.10 -8.07 0.17
CA PHE A 228 15.28 -7.38 -0.82
C PHE A 228 16.08 -6.27 -1.49
N ASN A 229 16.14 -6.31 -2.83
CA ASN A 229 16.87 -5.31 -3.59
C ASN A 229 16.06 -4.02 -3.73
N ILE A 230 16.08 -3.21 -2.66
CA ILE A 230 15.41 -1.91 -2.62
C ILE A 230 15.93 -0.95 -3.70
N LYS A 231 17.19 -1.10 -4.11
CA LYS A 231 17.77 -0.27 -5.19
C LYS A 231 17.12 -0.57 -6.54
N GLU A 232 16.86 -1.84 -6.79
CA GLU A 232 16.14 -2.27 -7.98
C GLU A 232 14.69 -1.80 -7.95
N ASP A 233 14.01 -1.87 -6.79
CA ASP A 233 12.65 -1.32 -6.66
C ASP A 233 12.61 0.20 -6.91
N PHE A 234 13.57 0.95 -6.36
CA PHE A 234 13.70 2.37 -6.62
C PHE A 234 13.98 2.69 -8.10
N ARG A 235 14.83 1.88 -8.76
CA ARG A 235 15.05 2.00 -10.21
C ARG A 235 13.75 1.76 -10.99
N ARG A 236 12.92 0.78 -10.59
CA ARG A 236 11.61 0.55 -11.21
C ARG A 236 10.69 1.74 -11.04
N PHE A 237 10.69 2.36 -9.85
CA PHE A 237 9.91 3.56 -9.55
C PHE A 237 10.26 4.73 -10.47
N LYS A 238 11.55 4.96 -10.75
CA LYS A 238 12.02 6.03 -11.63
C LYS A 238 11.76 5.77 -13.13
N HIS A 239 11.43 4.53 -13.52
CA HIS A 239 11.20 4.14 -14.92
C HIS A 239 9.78 3.57 -15.15
N PRO A 240 8.72 4.38 -14.96
CA PRO A 240 7.34 3.93 -15.13
C PRO A 240 7.01 3.48 -16.57
N GLU A 241 7.79 3.89 -17.56
CA GLU A 241 7.66 3.46 -18.95
C GLU A 241 8.11 2.01 -19.19
N ARG A 242 8.91 1.44 -18.27
CA ARG A 242 9.42 0.07 -18.35
C ARG A 242 8.78 -0.87 -17.34
N TYR A 243 8.28 -0.33 -16.22
CA TYR A 243 7.76 -1.11 -15.11
C TYR A 243 6.38 -0.59 -14.69
N THR A 244 5.42 -1.49 -14.61
CA THR A 244 4.06 -1.17 -14.16
C THR A 244 4.01 -0.91 -12.66
N PHE A 245 4.84 -1.63 -11.89
CA PHE A 245 4.79 -1.65 -10.44
C PHE A 245 6.15 -1.43 -9.76
N SER A 246 6.08 -0.76 -8.61
CA SER A 246 7.15 -0.63 -7.62
C SER A 246 6.52 -0.40 -6.25
N PHE A 247 7.12 -0.97 -5.20
CA PHE A 247 6.69 -0.73 -3.82
C PHE A 247 6.93 0.72 -3.38
N CYS A 248 7.84 1.46 -4.01
CA CYS A 248 8.03 2.90 -3.74
C CYS A 248 6.76 3.73 -4.00
N LYS A 249 5.81 3.25 -4.83
CA LYS A 249 4.49 3.87 -5.01
C LYS A 249 3.57 3.68 -3.79
N TYR A 250 3.93 2.80 -2.86
CA TYR A 250 3.18 2.39 -1.69
C TYR A 250 4.03 2.54 -0.41
N PRO A 251 4.35 3.77 0.03
CA PRO A 251 5.32 3.99 1.10
C PRO A 251 4.94 3.34 2.44
N PHE A 252 3.66 3.03 2.67
CA PHE A 252 3.22 2.40 3.91
C PHE A 252 3.90 1.03 4.15
N ILE A 253 4.36 0.36 3.08
CA ILE A 253 4.96 -0.98 3.16
C ILE A 253 6.37 -0.97 3.74
N TYR A 254 7.05 0.18 3.65
CA TYR A 254 8.41 0.36 4.11
C TYR A 254 8.45 0.83 5.56
N ASP A 255 9.38 0.25 6.31
CA ASP A 255 9.72 0.69 7.65
C ASP A 255 10.55 2.01 7.61
N PRO A 256 10.80 2.66 8.76
CA PRO A 256 11.59 3.88 8.80
C PRO A 256 13.03 3.74 8.27
N SER A 257 13.65 2.58 8.45
CA SER A 257 15.02 2.31 8.01
C SER A 257 15.11 2.26 6.48
N SER A 258 14.23 1.49 5.84
CA SER A 258 14.12 1.39 4.39
C SER A 258 13.72 2.72 3.75
N LYS A 259 12.80 3.47 4.37
CA LYS A 259 12.46 4.84 3.95
C LYS A 259 13.66 5.78 4.00
N SER A 260 14.45 5.72 5.07
CA SER A 260 15.67 6.53 5.19
C SER A 260 16.65 6.22 4.06
N LEU A 261 16.81 4.94 3.70
CA LEU A 261 17.66 4.54 2.59
C LEU A 261 17.13 5.04 1.23
N LEU A 262 15.82 4.94 0.99
CA LEU A 262 15.19 5.49 -0.23
C LEU A 262 15.39 7.00 -0.36
N LEU A 263 15.19 7.75 0.73
CA LEU A 263 15.43 9.20 0.77
C LEU A 263 16.90 9.54 0.52
N GLN A 264 17.83 8.75 1.05
CA GLN A 264 19.25 8.91 0.80
C GLN A 264 19.60 8.68 -0.68
N MET A 265 19.03 7.64 -1.29
CA MET A 265 19.23 7.34 -2.70
C MET A 265 18.71 8.47 -3.61
N GLU A 266 17.51 8.97 -3.34
CA GLU A 266 16.93 10.08 -4.09
C GLU A 266 17.76 11.37 -3.92
N SER A 267 18.22 11.66 -2.70
CA SER A 267 19.05 12.83 -2.43
C SER A 267 20.38 12.74 -3.18
N GLN A 268 20.98 11.55 -3.24
CA GLN A 268 22.22 11.31 -3.99
C GLN A 268 22.04 11.50 -5.50
N GLU A 269 20.94 11.03 -6.10
CA GLU A 269 20.63 11.27 -7.52
C GLU A 269 20.49 12.77 -7.81
N LEU A 270 19.70 13.48 -7.00
CA LEU A 270 19.51 14.93 -7.16
C LEU A 270 20.82 15.71 -7.04
N MET A 271 21.67 15.36 -6.07
CA MET A 271 22.98 16.00 -5.94
C MET A 271 23.89 15.74 -7.15
N ASN A 272 23.82 14.53 -7.71
CA ASN A 272 24.61 14.18 -8.90
C ASN A 272 24.12 14.98 -10.12
N GLU A 273 22.80 15.11 -10.29
CA GLU A 273 22.20 15.93 -11.35
C GLU A 273 22.62 17.40 -11.25
N GLU A 274 22.54 17.99 -10.04
CA GLU A 274 22.99 19.36 -9.80
C GLU A 274 24.50 19.54 -10.02
N PHE A 275 25.29 18.55 -9.62
CA PHE A 275 26.73 18.55 -9.85
C PHE A 275 27.06 18.52 -11.35
N GLU A 276 26.47 17.58 -12.10
CA GLU A 276 26.65 17.46 -13.55
C GLU A 276 26.17 18.72 -14.29
N GLY A 277 25.00 19.25 -13.90
CA GLY A 277 24.44 20.48 -14.44
C GLY A 277 25.36 21.69 -14.25
N ALA A 278 25.89 21.87 -13.04
CA ALA A 278 26.83 22.95 -12.73
C ALA A 278 28.15 22.81 -13.51
N ILE A 279 28.69 21.60 -13.64
CA ILE A 279 29.90 21.34 -14.43
C ILE A 279 29.65 21.69 -15.91
N LEU A 280 28.53 21.26 -16.49
CA LEU A 280 28.20 21.60 -17.88
C LEU A 280 28.02 23.10 -18.08
N GLN A 281 27.36 23.78 -17.14
CA GLN A 281 27.18 25.23 -17.20
C GLN A 281 28.51 25.99 -17.13
N SER A 282 29.46 25.51 -16.32
CA SER A 282 30.79 26.13 -16.16
C SER A 282 31.64 26.13 -17.45
N ILE A 283 31.25 25.35 -18.45
CA ILE A 283 31.88 25.34 -19.79
C ILE A 283 31.44 26.57 -20.62
N PHE A 284 30.22 27.08 -20.40
CA PHE A 284 29.61 28.11 -21.25
C PHE A 284 29.46 29.48 -20.58
N VAL A 285 29.37 29.54 -19.25
CA VAL A 285 29.25 30.75 -18.44
C VAL A 285 30.39 30.77 -17.41
N GLU A 286 30.73 31.95 -16.89
CA GLU A 286 31.68 32.11 -15.77
C GLU A 286 31.35 31.10 -14.65
N ALA A 287 32.38 30.36 -14.21
CA ALA A 287 32.23 29.08 -13.53
C ALA A 287 31.28 29.14 -12.32
N THR A 288 30.17 28.40 -12.38
CA THR A 288 29.30 28.18 -11.23
C THR A 288 29.88 27.08 -10.33
N CYS A 289 29.90 27.31 -9.01
CA CYS A 289 30.37 26.28 -8.08
C CYS A 289 29.35 25.11 -8.06
N PRO A 290 29.79 23.84 -8.21
CA PRO A 290 28.90 22.68 -8.20
C PRO A 290 28.52 22.23 -6.78
N TYR A 291 28.97 22.95 -5.75
CA TYR A 291 28.70 22.67 -4.35
C TYR A 291 28.03 23.87 -3.70
N LEU A 292 27.20 23.60 -2.69
CA LEU A 292 26.75 24.59 -1.73
C LEU A 292 27.86 24.77 -0.69
N VAL A 293 28.66 25.83 -0.80
CA VAL A 293 29.79 26.06 0.11
C VAL A 293 29.39 27.05 1.20
N LEU A 294 29.31 26.57 2.44
CA LEU A 294 29.12 27.41 3.63
C LEU A 294 30.46 27.70 4.31
N THR A 295 30.87 28.96 4.34
CA THR A 295 32.08 29.42 5.02
C THR A 295 31.70 30.17 6.29
N VAL A 296 31.94 29.59 7.45
CA VAL A 296 31.38 30.08 8.73
C VAL A 296 32.44 30.28 9.79
N ARG A 297 32.23 31.23 10.69
CA ARG A 297 33.05 31.44 11.89
C ARG A 297 32.43 30.70 13.07
N ARG A 298 33.25 29.99 13.86
CA ARG A 298 32.79 29.27 15.06
C ARG A 298 32.03 30.15 16.05
N SER A 299 32.35 31.44 16.13
CA SER A 299 31.72 32.39 17.03
C SER A 299 30.43 33.02 16.50
N HIS A 300 30.11 32.86 15.21
CA HIS A 300 28.98 33.51 14.53
C HIS A 300 28.25 32.53 13.59
N LEU A 301 28.13 31.27 14.00
CA LEU A 301 27.58 30.18 13.18
C LEU A 301 26.21 30.51 12.59
N VAL A 302 25.26 30.93 13.43
CA VAL A 302 23.88 31.21 13.03
C VAL A 302 23.85 32.36 12.02
N GLN A 303 24.48 33.49 12.35
CA GLN A 303 24.50 34.68 11.49
C GLN A 303 25.16 34.39 10.13
N ASP A 304 26.37 33.81 10.14
CA ASP A 304 27.12 33.56 8.89
C ASP A 304 26.37 32.58 7.98
N THR A 305 25.68 31.59 8.57
CA THR A 305 24.91 30.62 7.79
C THR A 305 23.63 31.25 7.22
N LEU A 306 22.94 32.10 8.00
CA LEU A 306 21.72 32.77 7.56
C LEU A 306 21.98 33.69 6.37
N GLU A 307 23.04 34.51 6.44
CA GLU A 307 23.46 35.39 5.35
C GLU A 307 23.74 34.59 4.07
N GLN A 308 24.44 33.45 4.17
CA GLN A 308 24.79 32.63 3.00
C GLN A 308 23.60 31.83 2.43
N ILE A 309 22.67 31.38 3.27
CA ILE A 309 21.48 30.66 2.82
C ILE A 309 20.52 31.60 2.10
N GLN A 310 20.36 32.85 2.58
CA GLN A 310 19.53 33.85 1.91
C GLN A 310 20.05 34.23 0.52
N ASP A 311 21.37 34.23 0.35
CA ASP A 311 22.02 34.53 -0.93
C ASP A 311 22.11 33.32 -1.86
N SER A 312 22.00 32.09 -1.32
CA SER A 312 22.13 30.84 -2.10
C SER A 312 20.78 30.36 -2.63
N ILE A 313 20.55 30.57 -3.93
CA ILE A 313 19.32 30.14 -4.62
C ILE A 313 19.23 28.60 -4.73
N ASP A 314 20.33 27.86 -4.55
CA ASP A 314 20.38 26.43 -4.82
C ASP A 314 20.86 25.59 -3.62
N LEU A 315 19.90 25.16 -2.82
CA LEU A 315 20.09 24.29 -1.64
C LEU A 315 20.13 22.80 -2.00
N LYS A 316 19.97 22.43 -3.28
CA LYS A 316 20.00 21.03 -3.75
C LYS A 316 21.41 20.59 -4.15
N LYS A 317 22.36 21.50 -4.25
CA LYS A 317 23.77 21.14 -4.38
C LYS A 317 24.29 20.45 -3.13
N LYS A 318 25.25 19.54 -3.34
CA LYS A 318 25.97 18.89 -2.24
C LYS A 318 26.66 19.93 -1.35
N LEU A 319 26.39 19.85 -0.05
CA LEU A 319 26.92 20.77 0.95
C LEU A 319 28.43 20.58 1.14
N LYS A 320 29.15 21.68 1.33
CA LYS A 320 30.52 21.69 1.85
C LYS A 320 30.65 22.78 2.89
N VAL A 321 31.12 22.43 4.08
CA VAL A 321 31.32 23.40 5.15
C VAL A 321 32.80 23.71 5.33
N LYS A 322 33.13 24.97 5.55
CA LYS A 322 34.48 25.45 5.86
C LYS A 322 34.45 26.37 7.06
N PHE A 323 35.23 26.05 8.09
CA PHE A 323 35.47 26.98 9.19
C PHE A 323 36.53 28.00 8.78
N LEU A 324 36.23 29.29 8.96
CA LEU A 324 37.12 30.37 8.54
C LEU A 324 38.47 30.27 9.28
N GLY A 325 39.56 30.12 8.52
CA GLY A 325 40.92 30.03 9.06
C GLY A 325 41.34 28.63 9.50
N GLU A 326 40.54 27.60 9.22
CA GLU A 326 40.85 26.20 9.54
C GLU A 326 41.05 25.37 8.26
N GLU A 327 42.05 24.49 8.27
CA GLU A 327 42.24 23.52 7.19
C GLU A 327 41.30 22.32 7.42
N GLY A 328 40.19 22.26 6.68
CA GLY A 328 39.30 21.11 6.69
C GLY A 328 39.96 19.93 5.96
N VAL A 329 40.42 18.93 6.71
CA VAL A 329 41.08 17.74 6.15
C VAL A 329 40.06 16.67 5.75
N ASP A 330 38.98 16.51 6.52
CA ASP A 330 37.89 15.58 6.26
C ASP A 330 36.57 16.34 6.11
N GLU A 331 36.05 16.39 4.88
CA GLU A 331 34.81 17.10 4.56
C GLU A 331 33.59 16.55 5.35
N GLY A 332 33.57 15.24 5.64
CA GLY A 332 32.46 14.61 6.35
C GLY A 332 32.47 14.90 7.85
N GLU A 333 33.65 14.91 8.47
CA GLU A 333 33.79 15.27 9.90
C GLU A 333 33.42 16.73 10.13
N VAL A 334 33.86 17.63 9.24
CA VAL A 334 33.57 19.06 9.32
C VAL A 334 32.06 19.35 9.19
N GLN A 335 31.36 18.66 8.29
CA GLN A 335 29.89 18.77 8.17
C GLN A 335 29.19 18.30 9.45
N LYS A 336 29.61 17.15 10.00
CA LYS A 336 29.02 16.61 11.24
C LYS A 336 29.23 17.57 12.41
N GLU A 337 30.43 18.11 12.55
CA GLU A 337 30.75 19.10 13.57
C GLU A 337 29.87 20.35 13.40
N PHE A 338 29.78 20.87 12.17
CA PHE A 338 28.94 22.03 11.86
C PHE A 338 27.48 21.82 12.29
N PHE A 339 26.84 20.72 11.89
CA PHE A 339 25.45 20.45 12.27
C PHE A 339 25.27 20.32 13.79
N GLN A 340 26.22 19.71 14.49
CA GLN A 340 26.17 19.61 15.95
C GLN A 340 26.25 20.98 16.63
N LEU A 341 27.12 21.88 16.14
CA LEU A 341 27.30 23.20 16.72
C LEU A 341 26.11 24.11 16.41
N ILE A 342 25.67 24.18 15.15
CA ILE A 342 24.61 25.11 14.75
C ILE A 342 23.27 24.76 15.39
N VAL A 343 22.94 23.47 15.51
CA VAL A 343 21.72 23.02 16.22
C VAL A 343 21.80 23.42 17.69
N ARG A 344 22.95 23.23 18.35
CA ARG A 344 23.11 23.64 19.76
C ARG A 344 22.92 25.15 19.94
N ASP A 345 23.53 25.96 19.07
CA ASP A 345 23.46 27.40 19.17
C ASP A 345 22.03 27.90 18.94
N ILE A 346 21.35 27.38 17.90
CA ILE A 346 19.93 27.61 17.60
C ILE A 346 19.03 27.34 18.82
N PHE A 347 19.20 26.21 19.51
CA PHE A 347 18.37 25.86 20.66
C PHE A 347 18.61 26.79 21.86
N TYR A 348 19.75 27.48 21.92
CA TYR A 348 20.07 28.44 22.97
C TYR A 348 19.40 29.81 22.77
N HIS A 349 18.95 30.14 21.56
CA HIS A 349 18.36 31.44 21.22
C HIS A 349 16.90 31.64 21.71
N GLY A 350 16.38 30.76 22.58
CA GLY A 350 15.02 30.90 23.14
C GLY A 350 13.89 30.53 22.17
N MET A 351 14.22 29.93 21.03
CA MET A 351 13.25 29.49 20.01
C MET A 351 12.46 28.23 20.40
N PHE A 352 13.02 27.45 21.31
CA PHE A 352 12.39 26.23 21.82
C PHE A 352 12.29 26.24 23.33
N THR A 353 11.20 25.66 23.83
CA THR A 353 10.96 25.37 25.24
C THR A 353 11.05 23.87 25.47
N TYR A 354 11.75 23.46 26.51
CA TYR A 354 11.81 22.06 26.91
C TYR A 354 10.60 21.72 27.78
N ASP A 355 9.85 20.69 27.38
CA ASP A 355 8.79 20.12 28.19
C ASP A 355 9.33 18.91 28.97
N GLU A 356 9.38 19.04 30.29
CA GLU A 356 9.86 17.98 31.18
C GLU A 356 8.98 16.72 31.15
N GLN A 357 7.68 16.86 30.83
CA GLN A 357 6.75 15.73 30.83
C GLN A 357 6.98 14.81 29.64
N THR A 358 7.01 15.37 28.43
CA THR A 358 7.27 14.61 27.20
C THR A 358 8.75 14.37 26.96
N ARG A 359 9.63 15.14 27.63
CA ARG A 359 11.08 15.20 27.38
C ARG A 359 11.41 15.65 25.96
N LEU A 360 10.54 16.47 25.37
CA LEU A 360 10.65 17.00 24.01
C LEU A 360 10.82 18.52 24.03
N TYR A 361 11.33 19.06 22.94
CA TYR A 361 11.38 20.50 22.70
C TYR A 361 10.20 20.93 21.83
N TRP A 362 9.56 22.04 22.20
CA TRP A 362 8.44 22.64 21.50
C TRP A 362 8.73 24.08 21.14
N PHE A 363 8.18 24.58 20.02
CA PHE A 363 8.30 25.99 19.65
C PHE A 363 7.86 26.90 20.79
N SER A 364 8.67 27.91 21.10
CA SER A 364 8.36 28.88 22.15
C SER A 364 7.12 29.69 21.79
N ALA A 365 6.08 29.64 22.63
CA ALA A 365 4.89 30.46 22.49
C ALA A 365 5.13 31.84 23.14
N GLY A 366 5.30 32.90 22.34
CA GLY A 366 5.46 34.28 22.84
C GLY A 366 5.62 35.33 21.75
N ASP A 367 5.58 36.61 22.15
CA ASP A 367 5.66 37.80 21.27
C ASP A 367 6.97 37.90 20.46
N SER A 368 7.97 37.08 20.76
CA SER A 368 9.24 37.00 20.02
C SER A 368 9.17 36.15 18.76
N MET A 369 8.05 35.47 18.48
CA MET A 369 7.90 34.62 17.30
C MET A 369 8.04 35.43 15.99
N ASP A 370 7.45 36.62 15.94
CA ASP A 370 7.52 37.51 14.77
C ASP A 370 8.92 38.12 14.58
N LEU A 371 9.71 38.23 15.66
CA LEU A 371 11.07 38.78 15.62
C LEU A 371 12.12 37.74 15.18
N LEU A 372 11.81 36.45 15.31
CA LEU A 372 12.73 35.33 15.07
C LEU A 372 12.34 34.48 13.84
N PHE A 373 11.51 35.03 12.95
CA PHE A 373 11.00 34.31 11.78
C PHE A 373 12.13 33.74 10.89
N MET A 374 13.17 34.53 10.64
CA MET A 374 14.31 34.11 9.80
C MET A 374 15.11 32.98 10.46
N GLU A 375 15.21 32.97 11.79
CA GLU A 375 15.88 31.92 12.54
C GLU A 375 15.06 30.63 12.56
N TYR A 376 13.72 30.71 12.59
CA TYR A 376 12.86 29.53 12.41
C TYR A 376 12.94 28.96 10.98
N GLU A 377 12.99 29.82 9.96
CA GLU A 377 13.25 29.40 8.59
C GLU A 377 14.63 28.73 8.46
N LEU A 378 15.65 29.35 9.04
CA LEU A 378 17.01 28.80 9.08
C LEU A 378 17.03 27.40 9.71
N ILE A 379 16.33 27.19 10.84
CA ILE A 379 16.21 25.85 11.44
C ILE A 379 15.64 24.85 10.43
N GLY A 380 14.55 25.22 9.78
CA GLY A 380 13.90 24.36 8.78
C GLY A 380 14.87 24.00 7.66
N VAL A 381 15.62 24.99 7.15
CA VAL A 381 16.64 24.78 6.12
C VAL A 381 17.78 23.90 6.63
N ILE A 382 18.29 24.13 7.83
CA ILE A 382 19.38 23.35 8.42
C ILE A 382 18.98 21.89 8.64
N ILE A 383 17.76 21.64 9.15
CA ILE A 383 17.23 20.28 9.29
C ILE A 383 17.08 19.63 7.92
N GLY A 384 16.54 20.36 6.93
CA GLY A 384 16.44 19.89 5.56
C GLY A 384 17.79 19.54 4.95
N LEU A 385 18.80 20.41 5.12
CA LEU A 385 20.17 20.18 4.66
C LEU A 385 20.81 18.97 5.35
N ALA A 386 20.55 18.76 6.65
CA ALA A 386 21.06 17.62 7.41
C ALA A 386 20.40 16.29 7.03
N MET A 387 19.15 16.30 6.56
CA MET A 387 18.47 15.10 6.05
C MET A 387 18.84 14.81 4.60
N TYR A 388 19.11 15.87 3.82
CA TYR A 388 19.44 15.77 2.41
C TYR A 388 20.89 15.31 2.18
N ASN A 389 21.84 15.82 2.97
CA ASN A 389 23.28 15.48 2.90
C ASN A 389 23.66 14.39 3.88
#